data_AF-A0A2N7XUL4-F1
#
_entry.id   AF-A0A2N7XUL4-F1
#
_cell.length_a   1.000
_cell.length_b   1.000
_cell.length_c   1.000
_cell.angle_alpha   90.00
_cell.angle_beta   90.00
_cell.angle_gamma   90.00
#
_symmetry.space_group_name_H-M   'P 1'
#
loop_
_entity.id
_entity.type
_entity.pdbx_description
1 polymer ?
#
loop_
_entity_poly.entity_id
_entity_poly.type
_entity_poly.pdbx_seq_one_letter_code
_entity_poly.pdbx_strand_id
1 'polypeptide(L)'
;MLENINEAGITSQVVDNISALKALVTASDAVYVLGYYVPGDGGGGVYRRDPDDVTTPDNKGSVIVGDNGTYRWKLCQTTPYTLKQFGCKGDGITDDTAGYLACFSTGLPVHIPSGRYKVAPIGPAAVYPEGREPNRTSAVTLGTGQNVTGEGAGSELIWGNTTKQAFFRVVNAKNIVISGIKFTGGYSAIIIDPTADGSVDDVGLKNCTLDGQLIGLLGGRQYALDPTGSKYCSNIWIETCDLRNIVVHGMVATNCYRPRATSNN
;
A
#
# COMPACT_ATOMS: atom_id res chain seq x y z
N MET A 1 -48.24 -22.93 -15.29
CA MET A 1 -47.47 -23.87 -14.44
C MET A 1 -46.14 -23.19 -14.13
N LEU A 2 -46.16 -22.27 -13.17
CA LEU A 2 -44.96 -21.72 -12.53
C LEU A 2 -45.01 -22.23 -11.09
N GLU A 3 -44.87 -23.54 -10.96
CA GLU A 3 -44.68 -24.20 -9.68
C GLU A 3 -43.19 -24.54 -9.62
N ASN A 4 -42.53 -24.23 -8.50
CA ASN A 4 -41.09 -24.37 -8.23
C ASN A 4 -40.21 -23.11 -8.34
N ILE A 5 -40.71 -21.93 -7.97
CA ILE A 5 -39.83 -21.00 -7.25
C ILE A 5 -39.89 -21.44 -5.79
N ASN A 6 -38.93 -22.28 -5.38
CA ASN A 6 -38.72 -22.55 -3.96
C ASN A 6 -38.51 -21.19 -3.27
N GLU A 7 -39.36 -20.85 -2.31
CA GLU A 7 -39.07 -19.86 -1.27
C GLU A 7 -37.95 -20.38 -0.33
N ALA A 8 -36.88 -20.94 -0.88
CA ALA A 8 -35.59 -20.87 -0.21
C ALA A 8 -35.15 -19.43 -0.38
N GLY A 9 -35.71 -18.54 0.44
CA GLY A 9 -35.36 -17.14 0.47
C GLY A 9 -33.84 -17.06 0.55
N ILE A 10 -33.20 -16.65 -0.55
CA ILE A 10 -31.81 -16.23 -0.51
C ILE A 10 -31.86 -14.92 0.27
N THR A 11 -31.89 -15.01 1.60
CA THR A 11 -31.77 -13.85 2.47
C THR A 11 -30.37 -13.31 2.25
N SER A 12 -30.26 -12.34 1.34
CA SER A 12 -29.07 -11.50 1.24
C SER A 12 -28.84 -10.90 2.62
N GLN A 13 -27.80 -11.38 3.29
CA GLN A 13 -27.49 -10.95 4.63
C GLN A 13 -26.62 -9.70 4.55
N VAL A 14 -27.06 -8.66 5.25
CA VAL A 14 -26.35 -7.40 5.35
C VAL A 14 -25.92 -7.21 6.80
N VAL A 15 -24.66 -6.83 7.02
CA VAL A 15 -24.14 -6.47 8.33
C VAL A 15 -23.46 -5.11 8.27
N ASP A 16 -23.48 -4.39 9.38
CA ASP A 16 -23.01 -3.01 9.42
C ASP A 16 -21.50 -2.86 9.20
N ASN A 17 -20.71 -3.80 9.74
CA ASN A 17 -19.27 -3.69 9.77
C ASN A 17 -18.54 -5.04 9.89
N ILE A 18 -17.20 -5.00 9.84
CA ILE A 18 -16.36 -6.19 9.94
C ILE A 18 -16.48 -6.87 11.30
N SER A 19 -16.69 -6.12 12.38
CA SER A 19 -16.93 -6.73 13.70
C SER A 19 -18.21 -7.57 13.71
N ALA A 20 -19.27 -7.09 13.08
CA ALA A 20 -20.52 -7.83 12.93
C ALA A 20 -20.36 -9.05 12.01
N LEU A 21 -19.53 -8.96 10.95
CA LEU A 21 -19.17 -10.11 10.11
C LEU A 21 -18.41 -11.19 10.91
N LYS A 22 -17.47 -10.79 11.79
CA LYS A 22 -16.71 -11.73 12.61
C LYS A 22 -17.58 -12.50 13.59
N ALA A 23 -18.55 -11.83 14.22
CA ALA A 23 -19.49 -12.46 15.15
C ALA A 23 -20.61 -13.25 14.46
N LEU A 24 -20.66 -13.25 13.12
CA LEU A 24 -21.79 -13.78 12.37
C LEU A 24 -21.85 -15.31 12.39
N VAL A 25 -22.95 -15.82 12.92
CA VAL A 25 -23.35 -17.23 12.76
C VAL A 25 -24.46 -17.27 11.73
N THR A 26 -24.19 -17.87 10.57
CA THR A 26 -25.15 -17.91 9.46
C THR A 26 -25.00 -19.15 8.59
N ALA A 27 -26.11 -19.54 7.97
CA ALA A 27 -26.13 -20.51 6.87
C ALA A 27 -25.76 -19.88 5.53
N SER A 28 -25.85 -18.54 5.39
CA SER A 28 -25.57 -17.83 4.15
C SER A 28 -24.09 -17.96 3.74
N ASP A 29 -23.86 -18.27 2.46
CA ASP A 29 -22.50 -18.34 1.91
C ASP A 29 -21.92 -16.98 1.54
N ALA A 30 -22.74 -15.95 1.40
CA ALA A 30 -22.31 -14.59 1.07
C ALA A 30 -23.04 -13.54 1.92
N VAL A 31 -22.31 -12.51 2.31
CA VAL A 31 -22.76 -11.42 3.19
C VAL A 31 -22.27 -10.09 2.63
N TYR A 32 -23.12 -9.08 2.60
CA TYR A 32 -22.73 -7.72 2.27
C TYR A 32 -22.41 -6.93 3.53
N VAL A 33 -21.21 -6.36 3.60
CA VAL A 33 -20.75 -5.54 4.72
C VAL A 33 -20.80 -4.07 4.32
N LEU A 34 -21.49 -3.23 5.10
CA LEU A 34 -21.73 -1.82 4.76
C LEU A 34 -20.50 -0.91 4.94
N GLY A 35 -19.54 -1.29 5.77
CA GLY A 35 -18.30 -0.55 6.01
C GLY A 35 -17.29 -1.36 6.84
N TYR A 36 -16.10 -0.81 7.09
CA TYR A 36 -15.12 -1.49 7.93
C TYR A 36 -15.46 -1.36 9.41
N TYR A 37 -15.72 -0.13 9.87
CA TYR A 37 -16.10 0.23 11.23
C TYR A 37 -17.56 0.65 11.33
N VAL A 38 -18.03 1.47 10.38
CA VAL A 38 -19.40 1.97 10.33
C VAL A 38 -19.93 1.93 8.90
N PRO A 39 -21.24 1.75 8.68
CA PRO A 39 -21.83 1.81 7.36
C PRO A 39 -21.39 3.05 6.56
N GLY A 40 -20.94 2.85 5.32
CA GLY A 40 -20.58 3.92 4.40
C GLY A 40 -19.17 4.51 4.55
N ASP A 41 -18.32 3.97 5.43
CA ASP A 41 -16.93 4.46 5.56
C ASP A 41 -16.02 4.12 4.35
N GLY A 42 -16.49 3.24 3.46
CA GLY A 42 -15.82 2.80 2.23
C GLY A 42 -14.96 1.54 2.39
N GLY A 43 -14.96 0.91 3.56
CA GLY A 43 -14.22 -0.33 3.80
C GLY A 43 -15.08 -1.60 3.78
N GLY A 44 -16.32 -1.51 3.32
CA GLY A 44 -17.23 -2.63 3.13
C GLY A 44 -16.99 -3.41 1.84
N GLY A 45 -17.89 -4.35 1.57
CA GLY A 45 -17.86 -5.20 0.38
C GLY A 45 -18.67 -6.48 0.54
N VAL A 46 -18.78 -7.25 -0.54
CA VAL A 46 -19.35 -8.61 -0.48
C VAL A 46 -18.27 -9.57 -0.01
N TYR A 47 -18.58 -10.34 1.02
CA TYR A 47 -17.72 -11.40 1.53
C TYR A 47 -18.39 -12.75 1.31
N ARG A 48 -17.65 -13.72 0.77
CA ARG A 48 -18.11 -15.11 0.64
C ARG A 48 -17.33 -16.00 1.60
N ARG A 49 -18.04 -16.88 2.30
CA ARG A 49 -17.42 -17.93 3.11
C ARG A 49 -16.73 -18.94 2.20
N ASP A 50 -15.49 -19.26 2.53
CA ASP A 50 -14.78 -20.42 1.98
C ASP A 50 -14.74 -21.52 3.06
N PRO A 51 -15.56 -22.59 2.94
CA PRO A 51 -15.59 -23.65 3.93
C PRO A 51 -14.37 -24.59 3.85
N ASP A 52 -13.67 -24.63 2.71
CA ASP A 52 -12.52 -25.51 2.51
C ASP A 52 -11.22 -24.85 3.01
N ASP A 53 -11.19 -23.53 3.09
CA ASP A 53 -10.09 -22.81 3.70
C ASP A 53 -10.15 -22.90 5.23
N VAL A 54 -9.21 -23.64 5.80
CA VAL A 54 -9.02 -23.76 7.25
C VAL A 54 -7.67 -23.22 7.74
N THR A 55 -6.89 -22.56 6.88
CA THR A 55 -5.50 -22.21 7.19
C THR A 55 -5.14 -20.76 6.93
N THR A 56 -5.80 -20.08 6.00
CA THR A 56 -5.45 -18.69 5.69
C THR A 56 -5.72 -17.80 6.91
N PRO A 57 -4.72 -17.02 7.36
CA PRO A 57 -4.87 -16.15 8.51
C PRO A 57 -5.78 -14.96 8.18
N ASP A 58 -6.32 -14.36 9.24
CA ASP A 58 -6.98 -13.05 9.16
C ASP A 58 -5.96 -12.01 8.72
N ASN A 59 -6.23 -11.33 7.61
CA ASN A 59 -5.38 -10.26 7.09
C ASN A 59 -6.03 -8.88 7.25
N LYS A 60 -7.11 -8.80 8.03
CA LYS A 60 -7.84 -7.58 8.36
C LYS A 60 -8.50 -6.90 7.16
N GLY A 61 -8.68 -7.59 6.04
CA GLY A 61 -9.31 -7.00 4.87
C GLY A 61 -9.88 -8.03 3.93
N SER A 62 -9.07 -8.54 3.00
CA SER A 62 -9.53 -9.52 2.00
C SER A 62 -9.80 -10.92 2.56
N VAL A 63 -9.30 -11.22 3.75
CA VAL A 63 -9.61 -12.43 4.53
C VAL A 63 -9.93 -12.04 5.96
N ILE A 64 -11.17 -12.30 6.37
CA ILE A 64 -11.65 -12.08 7.74
C ILE A 64 -11.97 -13.44 8.37
N VAL A 65 -11.39 -13.72 9.53
CA VAL A 65 -11.66 -14.95 10.28
C VAL A 65 -12.73 -14.67 11.33
N GLY A 66 -13.81 -15.45 11.32
CA GLY A 66 -14.89 -15.33 12.31
C GLY A 66 -14.41 -15.54 13.76
N ASP A 67 -15.09 -14.92 14.72
CA ASP A 67 -14.87 -15.15 16.14
C ASP A 67 -15.22 -16.62 16.43
N ASN A 68 -14.22 -17.44 16.81
CA ASN A 68 -14.20 -18.93 16.90
C ASN A 68 -13.51 -19.67 15.76
N GLY A 69 -12.94 -18.97 14.77
CA GLY A 69 -12.15 -19.60 13.69
C GLY A 69 -12.98 -20.46 12.73
N THR A 70 -14.31 -20.38 12.83
CA THR A 70 -15.26 -21.26 12.14
C THR A 70 -15.31 -20.98 10.64
N TYR A 71 -15.18 -19.72 10.23
CA TYR A 71 -15.31 -19.29 8.85
C TYR A 71 -14.16 -18.37 8.44
N ARG A 72 -13.67 -18.54 7.21
CA ARG A 72 -12.87 -17.53 6.50
C ARG A 72 -13.72 -16.87 5.44
N TRP A 73 -14.01 -15.60 5.68
CA TRP A 73 -14.72 -14.73 4.77
C TRP A 73 -13.73 -14.11 3.80
N LYS A 74 -13.94 -14.32 2.50
CA LYS A 74 -13.13 -13.81 1.40
C LYS A 74 -13.83 -12.64 0.75
N LEU A 75 -13.17 -11.50 0.66
CA LEU A 75 -13.69 -10.34 -0.06
C LEU A 75 -13.83 -10.70 -1.55
N CYS A 76 -15.05 -10.62 -2.08
CA CYS A 76 -15.38 -10.92 -3.47
C CYS A 76 -15.10 -9.71 -4.37
N GLN A 77 -13.83 -9.35 -4.48
CA GLN A 77 -13.38 -8.25 -5.32
C GLN A 77 -12.08 -8.63 -6.02
N THR A 78 -11.92 -8.18 -7.27
CA THR A 78 -10.61 -8.13 -7.92
C THR A 78 -9.79 -6.95 -7.40
N THR A 79 -8.50 -6.95 -7.71
CA THR A 79 -7.62 -5.83 -7.40
C THR A 79 -7.98 -4.62 -8.27
N PRO A 80 -7.70 -3.39 -7.81
CA PRO A 80 -6.95 -3.05 -6.60
C PRO A 80 -7.78 -3.16 -5.30
N TYR A 81 -7.12 -3.54 -4.21
CA TYR A 81 -7.71 -3.38 -2.86
C TYR A 81 -7.55 -1.95 -2.37
N THR A 82 -8.45 -1.50 -1.49
CA THR A 82 -8.38 -0.15 -0.91
C THR A 82 -7.85 -0.15 0.52
N LEU A 83 -7.19 0.92 0.95
CA LEU A 83 -6.77 1.06 2.35
C LEU A 83 -7.95 0.99 3.34
N LYS A 84 -9.12 1.52 2.95
CA LYS A 84 -10.33 1.51 3.77
C LYS A 84 -10.83 0.09 4.04
N GLN A 85 -10.73 -0.81 3.06
CA GLN A 85 -11.06 -2.23 3.23
C GLN A 85 -10.13 -2.95 4.22
N PHE A 86 -8.99 -2.36 4.57
CA PHE A 86 -8.04 -2.88 5.56
C PHE A 86 -8.08 -2.08 6.88
N GLY A 87 -9.13 -1.28 7.08
CA GLY A 87 -9.35 -0.54 8.33
C GLY A 87 -8.58 0.77 8.46
N CYS A 88 -7.99 1.29 7.38
CA CYS A 88 -7.47 2.66 7.41
C CYS A 88 -8.61 3.68 7.39
N LYS A 89 -8.64 4.61 8.35
CA LYS A 89 -9.67 5.64 8.45
C LYS A 89 -9.44 6.81 7.50
N GLY A 90 -8.20 7.27 7.35
CA GLY A 90 -7.90 8.40 6.48
C GLY A 90 -8.43 9.75 6.99
N ASP A 91 -8.49 9.94 8.31
CA ASP A 91 -8.99 11.17 8.97
C ASP A 91 -7.88 12.20 9.28
N GLY A 92 -6.62 11.86 9.00
CA GLY A 92 -5.43 12.68 9.24
C GLY A 92 -4.95 12.68 10.69
N ILE A 93 -5.59 11.91 11.58
CA ILE A 93 -5.33 11.89 13.02
C ILE A 93 -5.00 10.48 13.48
N THR A 94 -5.84 9.50 13.13
CA THR A 94 -5.71 8.09 13.46
C THR A 94 -4.44 7.52 12.81
N ASP A 95 -3.71 6.70 13.56
CA ASP A 95 -2.58 5.94 13.00
C ASP A 95 -3.09 4.78 12.16
N ASP A 96 -2.98 4.92 10.84
CA ASP A 96 -3.45 3.96 9.84
C ASP A 96 -2.38 2.91 9.49
N THR A 97 -1.23 2.90 10.16
CA THR A 97 -0.08 2.06 9.83
C THR A 97 -0.43 0.57 9.80
N ALA A 98 -1.23 0.07 10.74
CA ALA A 98 -1.56 -1.35 10.81
C ALA A 98 -2.37 -1.84 9.60
N GLY A 99 -3.37 -1.07 9.17
CA GLY A 99 -4.16 -1.38 7.97
C GLY A 99 -3.36 -1.20 6.69
N TYR A 100 -2.52 -0.16 6.65
CA TYR A 100 -1.61 0.11 5.54
C TYR A 100 -0.67 -1.08 5.28
N LEU A 101 0.01 -1.56 6.32
CA LEU A 101 0.91 -2.73 6.21
C LEU A 101 0.15 -3.99 5.80
N ALA A 102 -1.06 -4.21 6.33
CA ALA A 102 -1.88 -5.37 5.98
C ALA A 102 -2.36 -5.35 4.52
N CYS A 103 -2.70 -4.17 3.98
CA CYS A 103 -3.10 -4.03 2.59
C CYS A 103 -1.93 -4.29 1.63
N PHE A 104 -0.77 -3.69 1.90
CA PHE A 104 0.40 -3.85 1.04
C PHE A 104 1.04 -5.24 1.11
N SER A 105 0.90 -5.97 2.22
CA SER A 105 1.42 -7.34 2.35
C SER A 105 0.69 -8.36 1.46
N THR A 106 -0.46 -7.99 0.87
CA THR A 106 -1.12 -8.81 -0.15
C THR A 106 -0.27 -8.99 -1.41
N GLY A 107 0.70 -8.09 -1.66
CA GLY A 107 1.53 -8.09 -2.87
C GLY A 107 0.77 -7.69 -4.14
N LEU A 108 -0.48 -7.28 -4.01
CA LEU A 108 -1.39 -6.93 -5.10
C LEU A 108 -1.50 -5.42 -5.29
N PRO A 109 -1.96 -4.93 -6.47
CA PRO A 109 -2.19 -3.52 -6.69
C PRO A 109 -3.11 -2.90 -5.63
N VAL A 110 -2.76 -1.69 -5.19
CA VAL A 110 -3.47 -0.96 -4.13
C VAL A 110 -4.01 0.36 -4.67
N HIS A 111 -5.24 0.67 -4.30
CA HIS A 111 -5.85 1.97 -4.49
C HIS A 111 -5.94 2.68 -3.14
N ILE A 112 -5.55 3.94 -3.11
CA ILE A 112 -5.65 4.82 -1.94
C ILE A 112 -6.79 5.80 -2.25
N PRO A 113 -8.00 5.56 -1.70
CA PRO A 113 -9.12 6.48 -1.90
C PRO A 113 -8.81 7.87 -1.36
N SER A 114 -9.62 8.87 -1.69
CA SER A 114 -9.52 10.18 -1.02
C SER A 114 -9.61 10.03 0.51
N GLY A 115 -8.67 10.65 1.19
CA GLY A 115 -8.45 10.53 2.62
C GLY A 115 -7.05 10.96 3.01
N ARG A 116 -6.86 11.28 4.29
CA ARG A 116 -5.59 11.69 4.88
C ARG A 116 -5.08 10.57 5.78
N TYR A 117 -4.22 9.70 5.27
CA TYR A 117 -3.77 8.50 5.96
C TYR A 117 -2.45 8.75 6.67
N LYS A 118 -2.47 8.78 8.00
CA LYS A 118 -1.26 8.94 8.79
C LYS A 118 -0.60 7.59 8.98
N VAL A 119 0.58 7.39 8.39
CA VAL A 119 1.28 6.11 8.35
C VAL A 119 2.77 6.26 8.70
N ALA A 120 3.32 5.22 9.29
CA ALA A 120 4.74 5.12 9.62
C ALA A 120 5.25 3.69 9.39
N PRO A 121 5.40 3.24 8.13
CA PRO A 121 5.92 1.92 7.80
C PRO A 121 7.43 1.83 8.10
N ILE A 122 7.78 1.79 9.38
CA ILE A 122 9.18 1.72 9.83
C ILE A 122 9.73 0.33 9.53
N GLY A 123 10.62 0.25 8.54
CA GLY A 123 11.37 -0.95 8.19
C GLY A 123 12.61 -1.14 9.06
N PRO A 124 13.27 -2.30 8.94
CA PRO A 124 14.55 -2.54 9.61
C PRO A 124 15.59 -1.55 9.09
N ALA A 125 16.39 -1.00 10.00
CA ALA A 125 17.45 -0.05 9.65
C ALA A 125 18.37 -0.65 8.57
N ALA A 126 18.58 0.09 7.48
CA ALA A 126 19.51 -0.33 6.45
C ALA A 126 20.94 -0.08 6.95
N VAL A 127 21.81 -1.09 6.85
CA VAL A 127 23.23 -0.90 7.13
C VAL A 127 23.87 -0.30 5.88
N TYR A 128 24.26 0.97 6.02
CA TYR A 128 25.15 1.64 5.08
C TYR A 128 26.56 1.68 5.70
N PRO A 129 27.64 1.50 4.91
CA PRO A 129 29.00 1.60 5.43
C PRO A 129 29.19 2.88 6.26
N GLU A 130 29.87 2.72 7.40
CA GLU A 130 30.23 3.81 8.32
C GLU A 130 29.04 4.59 8.90
N GLY A 131 27.83 4.02 8.87
CA GLY A 131 26.64 4.62 9.49
C GLY A 131 26.13 5.87 8.79
N ARG A 132 26.55 6.14 7.55
CA ARG A 132 26.31 7.42 6.87
C ARG A 132 24.83 7.65 6.49
N GLU A 133 23.99 6.62 6.37
CA GLU A 133 22.57 6.76 5.96
C GLU A 133 21.63 5.64 6.51
N PRO A 134 21.28 5.61 7.81
CA PRO A 134 20.54 4.48 8.41
C PRO A 134 19.06 4.36 8.00
N ASN A 135 18.46 5.44 7.47
CA ASN A 135 17.01 5.54 7.27
C ASN A 135 16.53 5.13 5.87
N ARG A 136 17.32 4.33 5.15
CA ARG A 136 17.07 3.93 3.76
C ARG A 136 16.16 2.70 3.61
N THR A 137 15.02 2.72 4.27
CA THR A 137 14.16 1.53 4.36
C THR A 137 12.69 1.90 4.45
N SER A 138 11.84 0.88 4.39
CA SER A 138 10.40 0.93 4.66
C SER A 138 9.95 -0.49 5.01
N ALA A 139 8.94 -0.60 5.88
CA ALA A 139 8.25 -1.86 6.12
C ALA A 139 7.38 -2.28 4.93
N VAL A 140 7.09 -1.36 3.98
CA VAL A 140 6.43 -1.70 2.72
C VAL A 140 7.47 -1.84 1.62
N THR A 141 7.71 -3.09 1.21
CA THR A 141 8.50 -3.40 0.01
C THR A 141 7.56 -3.84 -1.11
N LEU A 142 7.50 -3.07 -2.20
CA LEU A 142 6.61 -3.35 -3.32
C LEU A 142 7.16 -4.45 -4.22
N GLY A 143 6.27 -5.34 -4.68
CA GLY A 143 6.56 -6.41 -5.63
C GLY A 143 6.38 -5.97 -7.09
N THR A 144 6.83 -6.83 -8.03
CA THR A 144 6.70 -6.58 -9.47
C THR A 144 5.24 -6.37 -9.86
N GLY A 145 4.94 -5.27 -10.56
CA GLY A 145 3.56 -4.94 -10.98
C GLY A 145 2.64 -4.48 -9.86
N GLN A 146 3.14 -4.30 -8.62
CA GLN A 146 2.34 -3.83 -7.48
C GLN A 146 2.12 -2.31 -7.56
N ASN A 147 1.31 -1.90 -8.54
CA ASN A 147 0.99 -0.49 -8.77
C ASN A 147 0.18 0.09 -7.61
N VAL A 148 0.42 1.37 -7.33
CA VAL A 148 -0.29 2.13 -6.30
C VAL A 148 -0.96 3.32 -6.96
N THR A 149 -2.26 3.48 -6.77
CA THR A 149 -3.04 4.55 -7.39
C THR A 149 -3.78 5.35 -6.34
N GLY A 150 -3.97 6.65 -6.59
CA GLY A 150 -4.82 7.51 -5.79
C GLY A 150 -5.59 8.50 -6.67
N GLU A 151 -6.35 9.37 -6.02
CA GLU A 151 -7.29 10.32 -6.61
C GLU A 151 -6.70 11.74 -6.63
N GLY A 152 -5.39 11.84 -6.80
CA GLY A 152 -4.63 13.09 -6.77
C GLY A 152 -4.32 13.56 -5.36
N ALA A 153 -4.35 14.87 -5.12
CA ALA A 153 -3.97 15.43 -3.82
C ALA A 153 -4.96 15.07 -2.68
N GLY A 154 -6.15 14.58 -3.01
CA GLY A 154 -7.13 14.07 -2.04
C GLY A 154 -6.70 12.75 -1.38
N SER A 155 -5.85 11.95 -2.05
CA SER A 155 -5.26 10.73 -1.51
C SER A 155 -3.90 11.07 -0.87
N GLU A 156 -3.91 11.41 0.42
CA GLU A 156 -2.72 11.91 1.12
C GLU A 156 -2.16 10.84 2.07
N LEU A 157 -0.89 10.48 1.90
CA LEU A 157 -0.09 9.73 2.86
C LEU A 157 0.75 10.71 3.70
N ILE A 158 0.49 10.74 5.01
CA ILE A 158 1.16 11.63 5.96
C ILE A 158 2.11 10.81 6.81
N TRP A 159 3.36 11.22 6.90
CA TRP A 159 4.34 10.56 7.75
C TRP A 159 4.02 10.76 9.24
N GLY A 160 3.73 9.68 9.94
CA GLY A 160 3.19 9.70 11.29
C GLY A 160 4.21 9.60 12.44
N ASN A 161 5.52 9.56 12.17
CA ASN A 161 6.55 9.25 13.16
C ASN A 161 7.75 10.22 13.13
N THR A 162 8.45 10.38 14.26
CA THR A 162 9.67 11.20 14.35
C THR A 162 10.85 10.56 13.63
N THR A 163 10.96 9.23 13.68
CA THR A 163 11.88 8.46 12.83
C THR A 163 11.41 8.58 11.40
N LYS A 164 12.14 9.30 10.56
CA LYS A 164 11.82 9.49 9.15
C LYS A 164 12.44 8.38 8.31
N GLN A 165 11.62 7.61 7.61
CA GLN A 165 11.97 6.62 6.60
C GLN A 165 11.07 6.81 5.36
N ALA A 166 11.05 5.89 4.41
CA ALA A 166 10.23 6.03 3.21
C ALA A 166 8.85 5.37 3.33
N PHE A 167 7.87 5.91 2.58
CA PHE A 167 6.54 5.29 2.48
C PHE A 167 6.60 3.95 1.74
N PHE A 168 7.49 3.85 0.75
CA PHE A 168 7.69 2.65 -0.07
C PHE A 168 9.17 2.31 -0.23
N ARG A 169 9.47 1.03 -0.35
CA ARG A 169 10.78 0.48 -0.73
C ARG A 169 10.63 -0.45 -1.93
N VAL A 170 11.64 -0.52 -2.79
CA VAL A 170 11.73 -1.49 -3.89
C VAL A 170 13.14 -2.09 -3.92
N VAL A 171 13.23 -3.42 -4.04
CA VAL A 171 14.50 -4.17 -3.93
C VAL A 171 14.76 -5.10 -5.11
N ASN A 172 13.80 -5.97 -5.46
CA ASN A 172 13.93 -6.93 -6.56
C ASN A 172 12.62 -7.01 -7.33
N ALA A 173 12.20 -5.89 -7.91
CA ALA A 173 10.90 -5.77 -8.54
C ALA A 173 10.91 -4.77 -9.70
N LYS A 174 9.98 -4.97 -10.63
CA LYS A 174 9.88 -4.19 -11.87
C LYS A 174 8.47 -3.69 -12.15
N ASN A 175 8.35 -2.75 -13.07
CA ASN A 175 7.07 -2.28 -13.62
C ASN A 175 6.12 -1.77 -12.52
N ILE A 176 6.59 -0.83 -11.70
CA ILE A 176 5.82 -0.26 -10.59
C ILE A 176 5.56 1.22 -10.86
N VAL A 177 4.28 1.57 -10.89
CA VAL A 177 3.81 2.95 -10.97
C VAL A 177 3.08 3.31 -9.69
N ILE A 178 3.58 4.34 -9.01
CA ILE A 178 2.88 4.99 -7.89
C ILE A 178 2.33 6.30 -8.44
N SER A 179 1.01 6.49 -8.38
CA SER A 179 0.37 7.60 -9.08
C SER A 179 -0.77 8.26 -8.32
N GLY A 180 -0.94 9.56 -8.53
CA GLY A 180 -2.08 10.32 -8.02
C GLY A 180 -2.13 10.36 -6.49
N ILE A 181 -0.98 10.43 -5.82
CA ILE A 181 -0.89 10.42 -4.35
C ILE A 181 -0.13 11.67 -3.89
N LYS A 182 -0.62 12.28 -2.81
CA LYS A 182 0.16 13.29 -2.06
C LYS A 182 0.92 12.61 -0.94
N PHE A 183 2.22 12.88 -0.86
CA PHE A 183 3.09 12.46 0.24
C PHE A 183 3.45 13.68 1.09
N THR A 184 3.27 13.59 2.41
CA THR A 184 3.60 14.68 3.33
C THR A 184 4.55 14.23 4.43
N GLY A 185 5.73 14.85 4.49
CA GLY A 185 6.80 14.50 5.44
C GLY A 185 7.49 13.18 5.12
N GLY A 186 8.21 12.62 6.09
CA GLY A 186 9.01 11.41 5.93
C GLY A 186 10.39 11.68 5.32
N TYR A 187 11.14 10.61 5.08
CA TYR A 187 12.47 10.71 4.45
C TYR A 187 12.33 10.79 2.93
N SER A 188 11.52 9.90 2.35
CA SER A 188 11.27 9.85 0.90
C SER A 188 9.92 9.23 0.57
N ALA A 189 9.35 9.55 -0.60
CA ALA A 189 8.15 8.86 -1.08
C ALA A 189 8.48 7.39 -1.38
N ILE A 190 9.61 7.15 -2.04
CA ILE A 190 10.06 5.82 -2.43
C ILE A 190 11.58 5.72 -2.41
N ILE A 191 12.07 4.60 -1.86
CA ILE A 191 13.48 4.21 -1.89
C ILE A 191 13.64 2.97 -2.75
N ILE A 192 14.52 3.05 -3.73
CA ILE A 192 14.94 1.95 -4.59
C ILE A 192 16.33 1.52 -4.13
N ASP A 193 16.43 0.29 -3.63
CA ASP A 193 17.61 -0.26 -2.98
C ASP A 193 17.88 -1.68 -3.53
N PRO A 194 18.38 -1.81 -4.78
CA PRO A 194 18.54 -3.10 -5.44
C PRO A 194 19.55 -3.99 -4.70
N THR A 195 19.24 -5.28 -4.59
CA THR A 195 20.18 -6.28 -4.03
C THR A 195 20.95 -7.06 -5.09
N ALA A 196 20.56 -6.94 -6.36
CA ALA A 196 21.29 -7.49 -7.49
C ALA A 196 21.26 -6.51 -8.65
N ASP A 197 22.28 -6.60 -9.50
CA ASP A 197 22.41 -5.77 -10.68
C ASP A 197 21.22 -5.96 -11.64
N GLY A 198 20.50 -4.88 -11.92
CA GLY A 198 19.30 -4.89 -12.78
C GLY A 198 18.07 -5.52 -12.13
N SER A 199 18.07 -5.75 -10.82
CA SER A 199 16.93 -6.32 -10.10
C SER A 199 15.74 -5.37 -9.97
N VAL A 200 15.98 -4.06 -10.13
CA VAL A 200 14.95 -3.03 -10.19
C VAL A 200 14.98 -2.30 -11.52
N ASP A 201 13.85 -2.32 -12.21
CA ASP A 201 13.66 -1.70 -13.53
C ASP A 201 12.23 -1.16 -13.69
N ASP A 202 12.08 -0.01 -14.33
CA ASP A 202 10.78 0.64 -14.60
C ASP A 202 9.96 0.87 -13.33
N VAL A 203 10.47 1.77 -12.48
CA VAL A 203 9.84 2.12 -11.20
C VAL A 203 9.77 3.64 -11.07
N GLY A 204 8.58 4.18 -10.85
CA GLY A 204 8.45 5.63 -10.78
C GLY A 204 7.18 6.18 -10.18
N LEU A 205 7.20 7.51 -10.07
CA LEU A 205 6.11 8.33 -9.56
C LEU A 205 5.45 9.10 -10.70
N LYS A 206 4.13 9.07 -10.79
CA LYS A 206 3.35 9.78 -11.81
C LYS A 206 2.26 10.65 -11.20
N ASN A 207 2.18 11.93 -11.55
CA ASN A 207 1.10 12.82 -11.10
C ASN A 207 0.98 12.86 -9.55
N CYS A 208 2.10 12.72 -8.83
CA CYS A 208 2.12 12.76 -7.37
C CYS A 208 2.47 14.16 -6.88
N THR A 209 2.07 14.48 -5.65
CA THR A 209 2.58 15.67 -4.93
C THR A 209 3.51 15.20 -3.83
N LEU A 210 4.74 15.70 -3.77
CA LEU A 210 5.71 15.38 -2.73
C LEU A 210 5.96 16.66 -1.94
N ASP A 211 5.57 16.66 -0.67
CA ASP A 211 5.63 17.83 0.21
C ASP A 211 6.41 17.53 1.50
N GLY A 212 7.58 18.14 1.68
CA GLY A 212 8.33 18.09 2.94
C GLY A 212 9.16 16.83 3.17
N GLN A 213 9.41 16.01 2.15
CA GLN A 213 10.40 14.92 2.20
C GLN A 213 11.83 15.48 2.20
N LEU A 214 12.77 14.69 2.76
CA LEU A 214 14.19 14.99 2.60
C LEU A 214 14.61 14.83 1.14
N ILE A 215 14.21 13.69 0.53
CA ILE A 215 14.48 13.34 -0.85
C ILE A 215 13.18 12.82 -1.47
N GLY A 216 12.76 13.32 -2.64
CA GLY A 216 11.49 12.91 -3.23
C GLY A 216 11.47 11.44 -3.65
N LEU A 217 12.30 11.06 -4.62
CA LEU A 217 12.60 9.67 -5.01
C LEU A 217 14.09 9.39 -4.85
N LEU A 218 14.43 8.28 -4.20
CA LEU A 218 15.82 7.86 -4.01
C LEU A 218 16.11 6.55 -4.76
N GLY A 219 17.01 6.62 -5.73
CA GLY A 219 17.47 5.53 -6.58
C GLY A 219 18.87 5.04 -6.24
N GLY A 220 19.00 3.76 -5.86
CA GLY A 220 20.27 3.04 -5.73
C GLY A 220 21.16 3.51 -4.58
N ARG A 221 22.24 2.77 -4.29
CA ARG A 221 23.29 3.19 -3.33
C ARG A 221 24.47 3.78 -4.08
N GLN A 222 25.12 4.79 -3.50
CA GLN A 222 26.27 5.41 -4.14
C GLN A 222 27.45 4.42 -4.17
N TYR A 223 27.89 4.05 -5.38
CA TYR A 223 28.99 3.10 -5.58
C TYR A 223 30.29 3.55 -4.90
N ALA A 224 30.58 4.85 -4.86
CA ALA A 224 31.78 5.39 -4.21
C ALA A 224 31.79 5.21 -2.67
N LEU A 225 30.63 5.07 -2.04
CA LEU A 225 30.49 4.92 -0.59
C LEU A 225 30.23 3.47 -0.16
N ASP A 226 29.62 2.67 -1.03
CA ASP A 226 29.37 1.24 -0.79
C ASP A 226 29.68 0.42 -2.06
N PRO A 227 30.97 0.23 -2.41
CA PRO A 227 31.34 -0.48 -3.65
C PRO A 227 30.86 -1.93 -3.70
N THR A 228 30.74 -2.58 -2.53
CA THR A 228 30.33 -3.98 -2.42
C THR A 228 28.81 -4.13 -2.43
N GLY A 229 28.10 -3.29 -1.67
CA GLY A 229 26.64 -3.34 -1.53
C GLY A 229 25.88 -2.59 -2.62
N SER A 230 26.50 -1.60 -3.29
CA SER A 230 25.88 -0.92 -4.41
C SER A 230 25.68 -1.88 -5.58
N LYS A 231 24.46 -1.85 -6.13
CA LYS A 231 24.01 -2.59 -7.31
C LYS A 231 23.26 -1.64 -8.21
N TYR A 232 23.27 -1.89 -9.51
CA TYR A 232 22.64 -0.95 -10.43
C TYR A 232 21.12 -1.17 -10.54
N CYS A 233 20.39 -0.06 -10.69
CA CYS A 233 18.99 -0.04 -11.07
C CYS A 233 18.82 0.55 -12.48
N SER A 234 17.65 0.40 -13.11
CA SER A 234 17.39 1.04 -14.40
C SER A 234 15.99 1.62 -14.53
N ASN A 235 15.85 2.58 -15.46
CA ASN A 235 14.58 3.20 -15.84
C ASN A 235 13.76 3.65 -14.61
N ILE A 236 14.38 4.33 -13.65
CA ILE A 236 13.66 4.94 -12.53
C ILE A 236 13.18 6.33 -12.93
N TRP A 237 11.98 6.73 -12.52
CA TRP A 237 11.43 7.96 -13.08
C TRP A 237 10.48 8.73 -12.18
N ILE A 238 10.39 10.03 -12.48
CA ILE A 238 9.38 10.94 -11.96
C ILE A 238 8.73 11.70 -13.13
N GLU A 239 7.42 11.65 -13.24
CA GLU A 239 6.66 12.21 -14.36
C GLU A 239 5.50 13.05 -13.83
N THR A 240 5.50 14.34 -14.18
CA THR A 240 4.40 15.27 -13.85
C THR A 240 4.11 15.33 -12.34
N CYS A 241 5.14 15.17 -11.50
CA CYS A 241 4.98 15.32 -10.07
C CYS A 241 5.27 16.75 -9.63
N ASP A 242 4.53 17.20 -8.63
CA ASP A 242 4.74 18.49 -7.96
C ASP A 242 5.64 18.29 -6.74
N LEU A 243 6.79 18.96 -6.72
CA LEU A 243 7.80 18.86 -5.68
C LEU A 243 7.81 20.13 -4.84
N ARG A 244 7.36 20.02 -3.58
CA ARG A 244 7.21 21.13 -2.65
C ARG A 244 8.04 20.88 -1.40
N ASN A 245 8.68 21.94 -0.90
CA ASN A 245 9.41 21.92 0.38
C ASN A 245 10.41 20.74 0.51
N ILE A 246 11.00 20.29 -0.60
CA ILE A 246 11.98 19.22 -0.59
C ILE A 246 13.29 19.75 0.01
N VAL A 247 13.83 19.04 1.00
CA VAL A 247 14.95 19.56 1.79
C VAL A 247 16.29 19.43 1.06
N VAL A 248 16.52 18.33 0.33
CA VAL A 248 17.82 18.06 -0.29
C VAL A 248 17.70 17.83 -1.80
N HIS A 249 16.97 16.79 -2.23
CA HIS A 249 16.91 16.43 -3.65
C HIS A 249 15.50 15.99 -4.07
N GLY A 250 14.98 16.54 -5.18
CA GLY A 250 13.71 16.07 -5.76
C GLY A 250 13.77 14.61 -6.21
N MET A 251 14.84 14.25 -6.91
CA MET A 251 15.16 12.88 -7.29
C MET A 251 16.68 12.67 -7.21
N VAL A 252 17.11 11.57 -6.62
CA VAL A 252 18.50 11.11 -6.64
C VAL A 252 18.56 9.78 -7.38
N ALA A 253 19.47 9.64 -8.34
CA ALA A 253 19.73 8.41 -9.05
C ALA A 253 21.22 8.08 -8.95
N THR A 254 21.58 7.16 -8.07
CA THR A 254 22.96 6.70 -7.87
C THR A 254 23.13 5.29 -8.40
N ASN A 255 24.15 5.09 -9.23
CA ASN A 255 24.38 3.81 -9.91
C ASN A 255 23.12 3.32 -10.65
N CYS A 256 22.43 4.21 -11.37
CA CYS A 256 21.21 3.84 -12.08
C CYS A 256 21.28 4.25 -13.56
N TYR A 257 20.85 3.36 -14.44
CA TYR A 257 20.85 3.56 -15.88
C TYR A 257 19.51 4.14 -16.36
N ARG A 258 19.58 5.16 -17.21
CA ARG A 258 18.42 5.81 -17.84
C ARG A 258 17.37 6.37 -16.85
N PRO A 259 17.77 7.08 -15.78
CA PRO A 259 16.79 7.78 -14.95
C PRO A 259 16.10 8.87 -15.76
N ARG A 260 14.80 9.11 -15.50
CA ARG A 260 14.01 10.11 -16.23
C ARG A 260 13.25 11.01 -15.28
N ALA A 261 13.40 12.32 -15.44
CA ALA A 261 12.56 13.32 -14.79
C ALA A 261 11.89 14.16 -15.88
N THR A 262 10.57 14.23 -15.86
CA THR A 262 9.78 14.98 -16.85
C THR A 262 8.69 15.77 -16.15
N SER A 263 8.55 17.05 -16.51
CA SER A 263 7.48 17.94 -16.07
C SER A 263 6.64 18.37 -17.28
N ASN A 264 5.34 18.65 -17.03
CA ASN A 264 4.45 19.26 -18.03
C ASN A 264 4.39 20.79 -17.92
N ASN A 265 5.27 21.39 -17.11
CA ASN A 265 5.41 22.84 -16.94
C ASN A 265 6.40 23.40 -17.94
#